data_AF-A0A6A5BDH9-F1
#
_entry.id   AF-A0A6A5BDH9-F1
#
_cell.length_a   1.000
_cell.length_b   1.000
_cell.length_c   1.000
_cell.angle_alpha   90.00
_cell.angle_beta   90.00
_cell.angle_gamma   90.00
#
_symmetry.space_group_name_H-M   'P 1'
#
loop_
_entity.id
_entity.type
_entity.pdbx_description
1 polymer ?
#
loop_
_entity_poly.entity_id
_entity_poly.type
_entity_poly.pdbx_seq_one_letter_code
_entity_poly.pdbx_strand_id
1 'polypeptide(L)'
;MALCIVKSFYLLQSQFDPKHVTQQFLEWIESDPKDVGFTTRQALLKTIQHIDNENGWYRGSLELFKENESKPSNGALMRNGVIRLLTSDMMQALEWTILHSIVTHFSFEAVLPCIVHTILIDKALQAHNSKSPLEYPTSKTISELLKGHTGEWFEFKSKYLFPQKVDHIESFVTKYHQVFTEWIRANGGKIALEMAETKLVNQLQDFETFEPYEYNYKNVSGWSILSLKIALWALNHSLSIRTFNNNTTTTTTTKFTPIQAPSHLPEWPFKEQPKGFETLVFVVLVGANADTYGAIAGAFLGAYYPENIPQDLVNDLMQHEKVEQYANSIW
;
A
#
# COMPACT_ATOMS: atom_id res chain seq x y z
N MET A 1 2.77 -8.14 -11.26
CA MET A 1 2.58 -8.66 -9.88
C MET A 1 1.18 -8.42 -9.31
N ALA A 2 0.61 -7.21 -9.27
CA ALA A 2 -0.76 -7.00 -8.75
C ALA A 2 -1.79 -7.93 -9.41
N LEU A 3 -1.73 -8.05 -10.75
CA LEU A 3 -2.55 -8.99 -11.52
C LEU A 3 -2.33 -10.46 -11.12
N CYS A 4 -1.11 -10.86 -10.71
CA CYS A 4 -0.84 -12.22 -10.24
C CYS A 4 -1.57 -12.51 -8.91
N ILE A 5 -1.70 -11.50 -8.04
CA ILE A 5 -2.47 -11.62 -6.79
C ILE A 5 -3.95 -11.83 -7.12
N VAL A 6 -4.51 -11.00 -8.00
CA VAL A 6 -5.93 -11.12 -8.38
C VAL A 6 -6.19 -12.41 -9.17
N LYS A 7 -5.29 -12.81 -10.08
CA LYS A 7 -5.34 -14.11 -10.77
C LYS A 7 -5.35 -15.26 -9.77
N SER A 8 -4.51 -15.23 -8.75
CA SER A 8 -4.49 -16.24 -7.69
C SER A 8 -5.83 -16.31 -6.97
N PHE A 9 -6.39 -15.17 -6.59
CA PHE A 9 -7.69 -15.08 -5.91
C PHE A 9 -8.82 -15.63 -6.78
N TYR A 10 -8.82 -15.27 -8.07
CA TYR A 10 -9.75 -15.77 -9.08
C TYR A 10 -9.68 -17.30 -9.22
N LEU A 11 -8.48 -17.84 -9.41
CA LEU A 11 -8.26 -19.29 -9.59
C LEU A 11 -8.63 -20.11 -8.36
N LEU A 12 -8.50 -19.52 -7.17
CA LEU A 12 -8.85 -20.14 -5.90
C LEU A 12 -10.28 -19.81 -5.43
N GLN A 13 -11.14 -19.32 -6.33
CA GLN A 13 -12.56 -19.07 -6.03
C GLN A 13 -12.76 -18.13 -4.83
N SER A 14 -12.13 -16.96 -4.92
CA SER A 14 -12.18 -15.89 -3.91
C SER A 14 -11.56 -16.27 -2.56
N GLN A 15 -10.51 -17.10 -2.59
CA GLN A 15 -9.66 -17.39 -1.44
C GLN A 15 -8.25 -16.84 -1.64
N PHE A 16 -7.69 -16.25 -0.59
CA PHE A 16 -6.31 -15.79 -0.59
C PHE A 16 -5.38 -16.87 -0.02
N ASP A 17 -4.42 -17.30 -0.83
CA ASP A 17 -3.33 -18.18 -0.41
C ASP A 17 -1.97 -17.56 -0.80
N PRO A 18 -1.13 -17.16 0.16
CA PRO A 18 0.17 -16.57 -0.13
C PRO A 18 1.12 -17.53 -0.87
N LYS A 19 0.97 -18.85 -0.71
CA LYS A 19 1.76 -19.83 -1.45
C LYS A 19 1.37 -19.81 -2.92
N HIS A 20 0.07 -19.81 -3.23
CA HIS A 20 -0.40 -19.73 -4.61
C HIS A 20 -0.09 -18.38 -5.26
N VAL A 21 -0.22 -17.27 -4.52
CA VAL A 21 0.26 -15.94 -4.96
C VAL A 21 1.75 -15.98 -5.33
N THR A 22 2.56 -16.66 -4.52
CA THR A 22 3.99 -16.82 -4.77
C THR A 22 4.26 -17.67 -6.01
N GLN A 23 3.53 -18.76 -6.22
CA GLN A 23 3.59 -19.54 -7.46
C GLN A 23 3.25 -18.68 -8.68
N GLN A 24 2.20 -17.84 -8.60
CA GLN A 24 1.89 -16.90 -9.68
C GLN A 24 2.98 -15.83 -9.90
N PHE A 25 3.74 -15.44 -8.87
CA PHE A 25 4.90 -14.57 -9.03
C PHE A 25 6.07 -15.30 -9.68
N LEU A 26 6.30 -16.57 -9.35
CA LEU A 26 7.36 -17.39 -9.95
C LEU A 26 7.09 -17.60 -11.45
N GLU A 27 5.87 -18.01 -11.82
CA GLU A 27 5.45 -18.12 -13.24
C GLU A 27 5.65 -16.78 -13.98
N TRP A 28 5.31 -15.67 -13.32
CA TRP A 28 5.51 -14.35 -13.91
C TRP A 28 6.99 -14.02 -14.09
N ILE A 29 7.86 -14.32 -13.12
CA ILE A 29 9.31 -14.12 -13.24
C ILE A 29 9.92 -14.98 -14.35
N GLU A 30 9.47 -16.22 -14.49
CA GLU A 30 9.93 -17.15 -15.55
C GLU A 30 9.63 -16.63 -16.96
N SER A 31 8.57 -15.83 -17.13
CA SER A 31 8.26 -15.16 -18.40
C SER A 31 9.20 -14.00 -18.77
N ASP A 32 10.27 -13.79 -17.99
CA ASP A 32 11.24 -12.69 -18.09
C ASP A 32 10.59 -11.31 -18.23
N PRO A 33 9.85 -10.86 -17.21
CA PRO A 33 9.12 -9.62 -17.29
C PRO A 33 10.07 -8.42 -17.17
N LYS A 34 9.69 -7.33 -17.83
CA LYS A 34 10.39 -6.04 -17.68
C LYS A 34 10.24 -5.51 -16.25
N ASP A 35 11.20 -4.69 -15.85
CA ASP A 35 11.13 -3.83 -14.66
C ASP A 35 10.97 -4.56 -13.31
N VAL A 36 11.56 -5.76 -13.19
CA VAL A 36 11.66 -6.44 -11.89
C VAL A 36 12.82 -5.86 -11.07
N GLY A 37 12.49 -5.20 -9.96
CA GLY A 37 13.47 -4.75 -8.99
C GLY A 37 14.31 -5.88 -8.36
N PHE A 38 15.54 -5.55 -7.96
CA PHE A 38 16.51 -6.49 -7.37
C PHE A 38 15.92 -7.31 -6.21
N THR A 39 15.31 -6.65 -5.21
CA THR A 39 14.76 -7.31 -4.02
C THR A 39 13.70 -8.35 -4.40
N THR A 40 12.78 -8.00 -5.30
CA THR A 40 11.75 -8.93 -5.80
C THR A 40 12.38 -10.13 -6.50
N ARG A 41 13.30 -9.89 -7.43
CA ARG A 41 13.93 -10.97 -8.22
C ARG A 41 14.70 -11.92 -7.31
N GLN A 42 15.55 -11.40 -6.42
CA GLN A 42 16.38 -12.23 -5.54
C GLN A 42 15.54 -13.01 -4.52
N ALA A 43 14.53 -12.37 -3.92
CA ALA A 43 13.65 -13.05 -2.99
C ALA A 43 12.92 -14.24 -3.66
N LEU A 44 12.39 -14.04 -4.87
CA LEU A 44 11.69 -15.11 -5.60
C LEU A 44 12.63 -16.23 -6.03
N LEU A 45 13.82 -15.91 -6.56
CA LEU A 45 14.82 -16.92 -6.94
C LEU A 45 15.25 -17.80 -5.76
N LYS A 46 15.46 -17.21 -4.58
CA LYS A 46 15.76 -17.97 -3.36
C LYS A 46 14.56 -18.83 -2.93
N THR A 47 13.34 -18.29 -3.03
CA THR A 47 12.11 -19.01 -2.64
C THR A 47 11.86 -20.29 -3.45
N ILE A 48 12.37 -20.42 -4.69
CA ILE A 48 12.23 -21.64 -5.51
C ILE A 48 12.64 -22.89 -4.74
N GLN A 49 13.70 -22.82 -3.93
CA GLN A 49 14.25 -23.95 -3.17
C GLN A 49 13.34 -24.40 -2.02
N HIS A 50 12.35 -23.58 -1.66
CA HIS A 50 11.51 -23.78 -0.48
C HIS A 50 10.04 -23.94 -0.82
N ILE A 51 9.59 -23.60 -2.04
CA ILE A 51 8.18 -23.40 -2.38
C ILE A 51 7.29 -24.62 -2.09
N ASP A 52 7.85 -25.83 -2.14
CA ASP A 52 7.13 -27.07 -1.83
C ASP A 52 6.77 -27.22 -0.35
N ASN A 53 7.52 -26.58 0.55
CA ASN A 53 7.23 -26.56 1.98
C ASN A 53 5.95 -25.75 2.28
N GLU A 54 5.22 -26.08 3.35
CA GLU A 54 3.97 -25.42 3.72
C GLU A 54 4.14 -23.90 3.91
N ASN A 55 5.20 -23.49 4.61
CA ASN A 55 5.58 -22.09 4.86
C ASN A 55 6.84 -21.68 4.09
N GLY A 56 7.06 -22.28 2.92
CA GLY A 56 8.21 -22.04 2.05
C GLY A 56 8.17 -20.72 1.28
N TRP A 57 6.97 -20.20 1.07
CA TRP A 57 6.66 -19.13 0.13
C TRP A 57 7.28 -17.74 0.47
N TYR A 58 7.69 -17.51 1.72
CA TYR A 58 8.42 -16.28 2.13
C TYR A 58 9.90 -16.53 2.48
N ARG A 59 10.40 -17.77 2.34
CA ARG A 59 11.73 -18.11 2.86
C ARG A 59 12.84 -17.37 2.13
N GLY A 60 12.73 -17.18 0.82
CA GLY A 60 13.72 -16.44 0.06
C GLY A 60 13.81 -14.96 0.43
N SER A 61 12.70 -14.31 0.80
CA SER A 61 12.73 -12.92 1.28
C SER A 61 13.32 -12.82 2.69
N LEU A 62 13.04 -13.80 3.57
CA LEU A 62 13.62 -13.89 4.90
C LEU A 62 15.14 -14.09 4.83
N GLU A 63 15.62 -14.93 3.92
CA GLU A 63 17.06 -15.12 3.68
C GLU A 63 17.72 -13.83 3.21
N LEU A 64 17.18 -13.20 2.16
CA LEU A 64 17.69 -11.93 1.65
C LEU A 64 17.68 -10.81 2.71
N PHE A 65 16.67 -10.81 3.58
CA PHE A 65 16.59 -9.90 4.71
C PHE A 65 17.69 -10.15 5.74
N LYS A 66 17.95 -11.41 6.11
CA LYS A 66 19.04 -11.77 7.03
C LYS A 66 20.42 -11.47 6.47
N GLU A 67 20.58 -11.51 5.16
CA GLU A 67 21.80 -11.12 4.44
C GLU A 67 22.00 -9.59 4.40
N ASN A 68 21.05 -8.80 4.91
CA ASN A 68 21.01 -7.33 4.82
C ASN A 68 20.99 -6.79 3.37
N GLU A 69 20.55 -7.61 2.42
CA GLU A 69 20.46 -7.24 1.00
C GLU A 69 19.06 -6.74 0.61
N SER A 70 18.06 -6.94 1.47
CA SER A 70 16.70 -6.44 1.28
C SER A 70 16.55 -4.98 1.71
N LYS A 71 17.00 -4.05 0.87
CA LYS A 71 16.71 -2.62 1.08
C LYS A 71 15.19 -2.37 1.13
N PRO A 72 14.70 -1.44 1.98
CA PRO A 72 13.27 -1.11 2.09
C PRO A 72 12.78 -0.39 0.83
N SER A 73 12.42 -1.20 -0.16
CA SER A 73 11.96 -0.78 -1.48
C SER A 73 10.43 -0.86 -1.58
N ASN A 74 9.86 -0.20 -2.59
CA ASN A 74 8.42 -0.03 -2.77
C ASN A 74 7.73 -1.17 -3.54
N GLY A 75 8.46 -2.24 -3.91
CA GLY A 75 7.92 -3.32 -4.76
C GLY A 75 6.74 -4.09 -4.15
N ALA A 76 6.61 -4.16 -2.83
CA ALA A 76 5.41 -4.68 -2.17
C ALA A 76 4.25 -3.67 -2.16
N LEU A 77 4.55 -2.40 -1.90
CA LEU A 77 3.57 -1.33 -1.83
C LEU A 77 2.89 -1.06 -3.17
N MET A 78 3.65 -1.09 -4.27
CA MET A 78 3.14 -0.82 -5.63
C MET A 78 2.07 -1.83 -6.11
N ARG A 79 2.00 -3.01 -5.47
CA ARG A 79 1.00 -4.04 -5.76
C ARG A 79 -0.04 -4.20 -4.64
N ASN A 80 0.05 -3.40 -3.57
CA ASN A 80 -0.79 -3.55 -2.38
C ASN A 80 -2.24 -3.10 -2.61
N GLY A 81 -2.47 -2.19 -3.56
CA GLY A 81 -3.80 -1.60 -3.79
C GLY A 81 -4.94 -2.61 -3.95
N VAL A 82 -4.66 -3.76 -4.55
CA VAL A 82 -5.66 -4.82 -4.76
C VAL A 82 -6.02 -5.57 -3.48
N ILE A 83 -5.15 -5.61 -2.46
CA ILE A 83 -5.35 -6.45 -1.26
C ILE A 83 -6.61 -6.04 -0.50
N ARG A 84 -6.81 -4.74 -0.29
CA ARG A 84 -8.03 -4.25 0.38
C ARG A 84 -9.28 -4.61 -0.43
N LEU A 85 -9.19 -4.70 -1.75
CA LEU A 85 -10.33 -5.09 -2.57
C LEU A 85 -10.66 -6.58 -2.43
N LEU A 86 -9.74 -7.45 -2.02
CA LEU A 86 -10.00 -8.90 -1.98
C LEU A 86 -10.87 -9.36 -0.80
N THR A 87 -11.05 -8.53 0.23
CA THR A 87 -11.84 -8.88 1.42
C THR A 87 -12.66 -7.73 1.95
N SER A 88 -13.89 -7.95 2.41
CA SER A 88 -14.67 -6.93 3.12
C SER A 88 -14.25 -6.78 4.60
N ASP A 89 -13.55 -7.77 5.17
CA ASP A 89 -13.06 -7.77 6.55
C ASP A 89 -11.69 -7.07 6.66
N MET A 90 -11.64 -5.98 7.40
CA MET A 90 -10.42 -5.19 7.59
C MET A 90 -9.29 -5.97 8.30
N MET A 91 -9.61 -6.84 9.27
CA MET A 91 -8.60 -7.65 9.96
C MET A 91 -7.98 -8.67 9.00
N GLN A 92 -8.81 -9.26 8.13
CA GLN A 92 -8.34 -10.14 7.08
C GLN A 92 -7.52 -9.37 6.03
N ALA A 93 -7.90 -8.14 5.67
CA ALA A 93 -7.14 -7.30 4.75
C ALA A 93 -5.75 -6.99 5.32
N LEU A 94 -5.64 -6.68 6.61
CA LEU A 94 -4.36 -6.46 7.29
C LEU A 94 -3.52 -7.74 7.35
N GLU A 95 -4.15 -8.89 7.61
CA GLU A 95 -3.47 -10.19 7.56
C GLU A 95 -2.84 -10.40 6.18
N TRP A 96 -3.63 -10.27 5.11
CA TRP A 96 -3.18 -10.48 3.74
C TRP A 96 -2.18 -9.42 3.28
N THR A 97 -2.26 -8.20 3.81
CA THR A 97 -1.30 -7.11 3.60
C THR A 97 0.09 -7.45 4.16
N ILE A 98 0.17 -8.15 5.29
CA ILE A 98 1.45 -8.64 5.78
C ILE A 98 1.92 -9.80 4.90
N LEU A 99 1.05 -10.79 4.68
CA LEU A 99 1.39 -12.02 3.96
C LEU A 99 1.89 -11.75 2.53
N HIS A 100 1.17 -10.97 1.71
CA HIS A 100 1.60 -10.69 0.32
C HIS A 100 2.91 -9.89 0.25
N SER A 101 3.19 -9.06 1.27
CA SER A 101 4.37 -8.19 1.29
C SER A 101 5.61 -9.01 1.58
N ILE A 102 5.56 -9.83 2.64
CA ILE A 102 6.67 -10.68 3.08
C ILE A 102 7.02 -11.78 2.08
N VAL A 103 6.20 -12.07 1.05
CA VAL A 103 6.63 -12.92 -0.08
C VAL A 103 7.96 -12.43 -0.69
N THR A 104 8.18 -11.11 -0.71
CA THR A 104 9.37 -10.50 -1.34
C THR A 104 10.07 -9.46 -0.49
N HIS A 105 9.36 -8.81 0.42
CA HIS A 105 9.85 -7.67 1.19
C HIS A 105 9.54 -7.92 2.67
N PHE A 106 10.52 -8.46 3.39
CA PHE A 106 10.31 -8.99 4.73
C PHE A 106 10.38 -7.93 5.86
N SER A 107 11.01 -6.79 5.61
CA SER A 107 11.29 -5.80 6.66
C SER A 107 10.05 -5.03 7.12
N PHE A 108 10.05 -4.56 8.37
CA PHE A 108 9.01 -3.66 8.87
C PHE A 108 8.84 -2.41 8.00
N GLU A 109 9.92 -1.79 7.52
CA GLU A 109 9.85 -0.59 6.68
C GLU A 109 9.22 -0.83 5.29
N ALA A 110 9.13 -2.07 4.82
CA ALA A 110 8.42 -2.39 3.59
C ALA A 110 6.95 -2.75 3.84
N VAL A 111 6.65 -3.42 4.96
CA VAL A 111 5.29 -3.88 5.31
C VAL A 111 4.43 -2.75 5.89
N LEU A 112 4.97 -1.92 6.79
CA LEU A 112 4.19 -0.87 7.45
C LEU A 112 3.56 0.15 6.49
N PRO A 113 4.24 0.60 5.41
CA PRO A 113 3.59 1.43 4.39
C PRO A 113 2.43 0.73 3.69
N CYS A 114 2.50 -0.59 3.49
CA CYS A 114 1.40 -1.38 2.92
C CYS A 114 0.20 -1.39 3.87
N ILE A 115 0.42 -1.56 5.18
CA ILE A 115 -0.62 -1.49 6.22
C ILE A 115 -1.34 -0.15 6.18
N VAL A 116 -0.59 0.96 6.18
CA VAL A 116 -1.19 2.31 6.08
C VAL A 116 -1.99 2.44 4.80
N HIS A 117 -1.44 2.02 3.66
CA HIS A 117 -2.12 2.09 2.38
C HIS A 117 -3.43 1.28 2.37
N THR A 118 -3.46 0.07 2.93
CA THR A 118 -4.66 -0.76 3.05
C THR A 118 -5.75 -0.08 3.90
N ILE A 119 -5.39 0.49 5.06
CA ILE A 119 -6.34 1.21 5.93
C ILE A 119 -6.89 2.45 5.23
N LEU A 120 -6.05 3.16 4.48
CA LEU A 120 -6.49 4.36 3.78
C LEU A 120 -7.43 4.01 2.63
N ILE A 121 -7.14 2.97 1.84
CA ILE A 121 -8.07 2.46 0.82
C ILE A 121 -9.40 2.04 1.46
N ASP A 122 -9.36 1.37 2.62
CA ASP A 122 -10.57 1.00 3.35
C ASP A 122 -11.44 2.22 3.69
N LYS A 123 -10.83 3.27 4.25
CA LYS A 123 -11.53 4.52 4.57
C LYS A 123 -12.10 5.19 3.33
N ALA A 124 -11.36 5.19 2.22
CA ALA A 124 -11.83 5.72 0.93
C ALA A 124 -13.08 4.97 0.44
N LEU A 125 -13.05 3.63 0.45
CA LEU A 125 -14.16 2.78 0.05
C LEU A 125 -15.38 2.99 0.95
N GLN A 126 -15.19 3.08 2.27
CA GLN A 126 -16.27 3.34 3.21
C GLN A 126 -16.91 4.71 2.98
N ALA A 127 -16.10 5.75 2.75
CA ALA A 127 -16.60 7.09 2.45
C ALA A 127 -17.42 7.11 1.16
N HIS A 128 -16.92 6.46 0.11
CA HIS A 128 -17.62 6.32 -1.16
C HIS A 128 -18.96 5.56 -0.99
N ASN A 129 -18.94 4.38 -0.38
CA ASN A 129 -20.13 3.54 -0.18
C ASN A 129 -21.21 4.20 0.67
N SER A 130 -20.81 4.94 1.71
CA SER A 130 -21.74 5.65 2.60
C SER A 130 -22.15 7.03 2.09
N LYS A 131 -21.60 7.48 0.95
CA LYS A 131 -21.76 8.84 0.40
C LYS A 131 -21.38 9.93 1.42
N SER A 132 -20.49 9.60 2.36
CA SER A 132 -19.97 10.55 3.33
C SER A 132 -18.73 11.24 2.79
N PRO A 133 -18.47 12.51 3.13
CA PRO A 133 -17.16 13.11 2.87
C PRO A 133 -16.07 12.26 3.52
N LEU A 134 -15.03 11.89 2.78
CA LEU A 134 -13.88 11.24 3.40
C LEU A 134 -13.23 12.21 4.38
N GLU A 135 -12.95 11.70 5.57
CA GLU A 135 -12.05 12.39 6.48
C GLU A 135 -10.65 12.35 5.89
N TYR A 136 -10.17 13.52 5.50
CA TYR A 136 -8.84 13.67 4.92
C TYR A 136 -7.79 13.14 5.91
N PRO A 137 -6.92 12.18 5.50
CA PRO A 137 -5.80 11.80 6.33
C PRO A 137 -4.92 13.03 6.52
N THR A 138 -4.63 13.36 7.77
CA THR A 138 -3.61 14.31 8.18
C THR A 138 -2.42 13.57 8.77
N SER A 139 -1.27 14.24 8.85
CA SER A 139 -0.11 13.76 9.61
C SER A 139 -0.49 13.30 11.03
N LYS A 140 -1.45 13.97 11.68
CA LYS A 140 -2.00 13.56 12.97
C LYS A 140 -2.76 12.24 12.90
N THR A 141 -3.71 12.10 11.97
CA THR A 141 -4.49 10.85 11.83
C THR A 141 -3.60 9.64 11.46
N ILE A 142 -2.58 9.83 10.60
CA ILE A 142 -1.61 8.77 10.28
C ILE A 142 -0.79 8.40 11.52
N SER A 143 -0.42 9.38 12.34
CA SER A 143 0.22 9.13 13.63
C SER A 143 -0.70 8.32 14.56
N GLU A 144 -1.98 8.65 14.65
CA GLU A 144 -2.95 7.93 15.47
C GLU A 144 -3.17 6.49 14.98
N LEU A 145 -3.20 6.27 13.66
CA LEU A 145 -3.30 4.93 13.07
C LEU A 145 -2.13 4.01 13.43
N LEU A 146 -0.90 4.55 13.53
CA LEU A 146 0.30 3.75 13.75
C LEU A 146 0.77 3.72 15.21
N LYS A 147 0.71 4.84 15.92
CA LYS A 147 1.13 4.99 17.33
C LYS A 147 -0.03 4.84 18.33
N GLY A 148 -1.24 4.60 17.86
CA GLY A 148 -2.45 4.55 18.70
C GLY A 148 -2.52 3.34 19.62
N HIS A 149 -3.25 3.52 20.73
CA HIS A 149 -3.82 2.44 21.54
C HIS A 149 -5.24 2.07 21.10
N THR A 150 -5.64 2.52 19.90
CA THR A 150 -6.96 2.37 19.28
C THR A 150 -6.80 2.34 17.76
N GLY A 151 -7.85 1.94 17.03
CA GLY A 151 -7.82 1.85 15.56
C GLY A 151 -7.47 0.46 15.03
N GLU A 152 -7.57 0.31 13.70
CA GLU A 152 -7.57 -0.99 13.01
C GLU A 152 -6.23 -1.72 13.17
N TRP A 153 -5.10 -0.99 13.02
CA TRP A 153 -3.78 -1.59 13.19
C TRP A 153 -3.50 -1.99 14.64
N PHE A 154 -3.90 -1.16 15.61
CA PHE A 154 -3.74 -1.49 17.02
C PHE A 154 -4.57 -2.72 17.42
N GLU A 155 -5.82 -2.80 16.97
CA GLU A 155 -6.70 -3.94 17.19
C GLU A 155 -6.08 -5.21 16.60
N PHE A 156 -5.62 -5.15 15.35
CA PHE A 156 -4.95 -6.26 14.69
C PHE A 156 -3.71 -6.72 15.48
N LYS A 157 -2.82 -5.79 15.87
CA LYS A 157 -1.64 -6.10 16.68
C LYS A 157 -2.01 -6.80 17.98
N SER A 158 -2.98 -6.25 18.70
CA SER A 158 -3.40 -6.74 20.02
C SER A 158 -4.03 -8.13 19.94
N LYS A 159 -4.74 -8.42 18.85
CA LYS A 159 -5.44 -9.70 18.66
C LYS A 159 -4.53 -10.79 18.08
N TYR A 160 -3.70 -10.45 17.10
CA TYR A 160 -3.01 -11.45 16.26
C TYR A 160 -1.50 -11.51 16.46
N LEU A 161 -0.85 -10.41 16.85
CA LEU A 161 0.61 -10.35 17.00
C LEU A 161 1.06 -10.44 18.46
N PHE A 162 0.31 -9.80 19.36
CA PHE A 162 0.63 -9.72 20.78
C PHE A 162 -0.61 -9.98 21.66
N PRO A 163 -1.27 -11.15 21.52
CA PRO A 163 -2.43 -11.49 22.33
C PRO A 163 -2.08 -11.45 23.82
N GLN A 164 -2.92 -10.78 24.61
CA GLN A 164 -2.85 -10.90 26.07
C GLN A 164 -3.15 -12.35 26.46
N LYS A 165 -2.36 -12.91 27.38
CA LYS A 165 -2.66 -14.23 27.94
C LYS A 165 -3.98 -14.13 28.71
N VAL A 166 -5.04 -14.67 28.14
CA VAL A 166 -6.28 -14.95 28.88
C VAL A 166 -6.22 -16.42 29.25
N ASP A 167 -6.26 -16.71 30.56
CA ASP A 167 -6.02 -18.06 31.13
C ASP A 167 -6.99 -19.16 30.63
N HIS A 168 -7.97 -18.83 29.78
CA HIS A 168 -8.99 -19.75 29.27
C HIS A 168 -9.34 -19.61 27.77
N ILE A 169 -8.47 -19.05 26.92
CA ILE A 169 -8.72 -19.04 25.47
C ILE A 169 -7.57 -19.75 24.74
N GLU A 170 -7.75 -21.05 24.53
CA GLU A 170 -7.19 -21.66 23.32
C GLU A 170 -7.83 -20.96 22.11
N SER A 171 -6.98 -20.42 21.22
CA SER A 171 -7.28 -20.00 19.84
C SER A 171 -7.79 -18.56 19.57
N PHE A 172 -6.85 -17.62 19.53
CA PHE A 172 -6.79 -16.68 18.37
C PHE A 172 -5.51 -16.95 17.58
N VAL A 173 -5.21 -18.22 17.33
CA VAL A 173 -4.08 -18.65 16.52
C VAL A 173 -4.56 -18.71 15.08
N THR A 174 -4.22 -17.70 14.27
CA THR A 174 -4.48 -17.80 12.82
C THR A 174 -3.62 -18.92 12.25
N LYS A 175 -4.02 -19.46 11.08
CA LYS A 175 -3.19 -20.38 10.29
C LYS A 175 -1.76 -19.86 10.10
N TYR A 176 -1.58 -18.54 10.10
CA TYR A 176 -0.31 -17.85 9.87
C TYR A 176 0.37 -17.32 11.15
N HIS A 177 -0.09 -17.69 12.35
CA HIS A 177 0.48 -17.21 13.61
C HIS A 177 1.99 -17.48 13.73
N GLN A 178 2.46 -18.65 13.27
CA GLN A 178 3.89 -18.97 13.26
C GLN A 178 4.68 -18.04 12.32
N VAL A 179 4.10 -17.71 11.17
CA VAL A 179 4.69 -16.79 10.18
C VAL A 179 4.83 -15.39 10.79
N PHE A 180 3.79 -14.89 11.46
CA PHE A 180 3.84 -13.60 12.14
C PHE A 180 4.83 -13.56 13.30
N THR A 181 4.88 -14.62 14.09
CA THR A 181 5.85 -14.75 15.19
C THR A 181 7.29 -14.71 14.64
N GLU A 182 7.55 -15.41 13.54
CA GLU A 182 8.86 -15.38 12.89
C GLU A 182 9.18 -14.00 12.30
N TRP A 183 8.22 -13.38 11.61
CA TRP A 183 8.35 -12.03 11.06
C TRP A 183 8.70 -10.99 12.11
N ILE A 184 7.96 -10.98 13.23
CA ILE A 184 8.23 -10.09 14.36
C ILE A 184 9.60 -10.38 14.96
N ARG A 185 9.91 -11.64 15.26
CA ARG A 185 11.18 -12.02 15.91
C ARG A 185 12.39 -11.68 15.04
N ALA A 186 12.34 -11.99 13.74
CA ALA A 186 13.44 -11.74 12.82
C ALA A 186 13.71 -10.24 12.62
N ASN A 187 12.68 -9.40 12.72
CA ASN A 187 12.81 -7.94 12.68
C ASN A 187 13.16 -7.30 14.05
N GLY A 188 13.46 -8.09 15.09
CA GLY A 188 13.90 -7.57 16.39
C GLY A 188 12.81 -7.47 17.46
N GLY A 189 11.61 -8.02 17.22
CA GLY A 189 10.55 -8.13 18.21
C GLY A 189 9.65 -6.90 18.33
N LYS A 190 8.82 -6.88 19.38
CA LYS A 190 7.80 -5.84 19.62
C LYS A 190 8.37 -4.43 19.68
N ILE A 191 9.47 -4.23 20.40
CA ILE A 191 10.10 -2.91 20.56
C ILE A 191 10.59 -2.39 19.20
N ALA A 192 11.19 -3.25 18.37
CA ALA A 192 11.64 -2.87 17.03
C ALA A 192 10.47 -2.49 16.11
N LEU A 193 9.32 -3.16 16.25
CA LEU A 193 8.10 -2.79 15.52
C LEU A 193 7.63 -1.38 15.91
N GLU A 194 7.54 -1.09 17.21
CA GLU A 194 7.12 0.23 17.73
C GLU A 194 8.09 1.35 17.30
N MET A 195 9.40 1.04 17.24
CA MET A 195 10.40 1.95 16.69
C MET A 195 10.22 2.18 15.19
N ALA A 196 9.94 1.13 14.41
CA ALA A 196 9.68 1.23 12.97
C ALA A 196 8.40 2.02 12.67
N GLU A 197 7.34 1.85 13.46
CA GLU A 197 6.12 2.66 13.43
C GLU A 197 6.43 4.13 13.70
N THR A 198 7.24 4.40 14.72
CA THR A 198 7.66 5.77 15.06
C THR A 198 8.44 6.41 13.94
N LYS A 199 9.40 5.69 13.35
CA LYS A 199 10.18 6.13 12.19
C LYS A 199 9.29 6.41 10.98
N LEU A 200 8.33 5.53 10.68
CA LEU A 200 7.38 5.71 9.59
C LEU A 200 6.55 6.99 9.78
N VAL A 201 5.94 7.18 10.95
CA VAL A 201 5.16 8.38 11.26
C VAL A 201 6.00 9.64 11.06
N ASN A 202 7.21 9.67 11.62
CA ASN A 202 8.08 10.84 11.52
C ASN A 202 8.47 11.16 10.07
N GLN A 203 8.64 10.14 9.21
CA GLN A 203 8.95 10.34 7.80
C GLN A 203 7.73 10.78 6.98
N LEU A 204 6.53 10.34 7.37
CA LEU A 204 5.28 10.76 6.74
C LEU A 204 4.81 12.15 7.18
N GLN A 205 5.32 12.71 8.29
CA GLN A 205 4.95 14.07 8.74
C GLN A 205 5.08 15.11 7.62
N ASP A 206 4.19 16.09 7.66
CA ASP A 206 4.14 17.26 6.78
C ASP A 206 4.07 16.88 5.29
N PHE A 207 3.43 15.75 4.98
CA PHE A 207 3.17 15.37 3.59
C PHE A 207 2.25 16.38 2.88
N GLU A 208 1.46 17.13 3.65
CA GLU A 208 0.58 18.20 3.16
C GLU A 208 1.35 19.37 2.54
N THR A 209 2.58 19.61 2.99
CA THR A 209 3.47 20.67 2.51
C THR A 209 4.74 20.10 1.86
N PHE A 210 4.73 18.82 1.52
CA PHE A 210 5.85 18.16 0.87
C PHE A 210 5.94 18.61 -0.59
N GLU A 211 7.14 18.98 -1.04
CA GLU A 211 7.39 19.41 -2.43
C GLU A 211 8.15 18.30 -3.17
N PRO A 212 7.45 17.38 -3.87
CA PRO A 212 8.11 16.25 -4.53
C PRO A 212 9.06 16.69 -5.65
N TYR A 213 8.76 17.80 -6.34
CA TYR A 213 9.58 18.29 -7.46
C TYR A 213 10.93 18.89 -7.03
N GLU A 214 11.07 19.25 -5.75
CA GLU A 214 12.32 19.79 -5.19
C GLU A 214 13.10 18.74 -4.39
N TYR A 215 12.56 17.52 -4.27
CA TYR A 215 13.15 16.48 -3.45
C TYR A 215 14.42 15.89 -4.08
N ASN A 216 15.44 15.62 -3.25
CA ASN A 216 16.69 15.03 -3.72
C ASN A 216 16.60 13.50 -3.80
N TYR A 217 16.35 12.98 -5.00
CA TYR A 217 16.22 11.55 -5.28
C TYR A 217 17.54 10.77 -5.36
N LYS A 218 18.71 11.39 -5.21
CA LYS A 218 20.00 10.68 -5.38
C LYS A 218 20.34 9.72 -4.24
N ASN A 219 19.85 9.98 -3.02
CA ASN A 219 20.22 9.23 -1.81
C ASN A 219 18.99 8.82 -0.98
N VAL A 220 17.94 8.35 -1.64
CA VAL A 220 16.72 7.93 -0.94
C VAL A 220 16.98 6.65 -0.15
N SER A 221 16.83 6.74 1.17
CA SER A 221 16.68 5.57 2.05
C SER A 221 15.19 5.39 2.35
N GLY A 222 14.63 4.21 2.06
CA GLY A 222 13.20 3.94 2.27
C GLY A 222 12.30 4.39 1.12
N TRP A 223 12.50 3.81 -0.07
CA TRP A 223 11.64 4.10 -1.24
C TRP A 223 10.17 3.78 -0.98
N SER A 224 9.87 2.76 -0.17
CA SER A 224 8.49 2.46 0.26
C SER A 224 7.81 3.65 0.93
N ILE A 225 8.51 4.29 1.86
CA ILE A 225 7.97 5.39 2.68
C ILE A 225 7.83 6.66 1.85
N LEU A 226 8.84 7.01 1.04
CA LEU A 226 8.76 8.14 0.12
C LEU A 226 7.61 7.98 -0.88
N SER A 227 7.41 6.78 -1.43
CA SER A 227 6.34 6.52 -2.39
C SER A 227 4.95 6.70 -1.74
N LEU A 228 4.78 6.22 -0.49
CA LEU A 228 3.56 6.47 0.26
C LEU A 228 3.37 7.96 0.56
N LYS A 229 4.44 8.69 0.90
CA LYS A 229 4.37 10.14 1.15
C LYS A 229 3.90 10.92 -0.09
N ILE A 230 4.40 10.55 -1.28
CA ILE A 230 3.96 11.14 -2.55
C ILE A 230 2.47 10.82 -2.81
N ALA A 231 2.01 9.60 -2.54
CA ALA A 231 0.60 9.25 -2.69
C ALA A 231 -0.31 10.02 -1.73
N LEU A 232 0.11 10.21 -0.49
CA LEU A 232 -0.59 11.03 0.51
C LEU A 232 -0.64 12.51 0.10
N TRP A 233 0.49 13.05 -0.38
CA TRP A 233 0.55 14.40 -0.96
C TRP A 233 -0.43 14.54 -2.14
N ALA A 234 -0.48 13.57 -3.04
CA ALA A 234 -1.44 13.59 -4.16
C ALA A 234 -2.88 13.62 -3.67
N LEU A 235 -3.23 12.81 -2.68
CA LEU A 235 -4.57 12.84 -2.10
C LEU A 235 -4.90 14.23 -1.52
N ASN A 236 -3.97 14.88 -0.80
CA ASN A 236 -4.15 16.24 -0.30
C ASN A 236 -4.62 17.21 -1.39
N HIS A 237 -3.95 17.16 -2.55
CA HIS A 237 -4.21 18.08 -3.64
C HIS A 237 -5.47 17.73 -4.46
N SER A 238 -5.90 16.46 -4.42
CA SER A 238 -7.12 15.99 -5.09
C SER A 238 -8.41 16.51 -4.46
N LEU A 239 -8.37 16.79 -3.15
CA LEU A 239 -9.53 17.13 -2.32
C LEU A 239 -9.93 18.61 -2.32
N SER A 240 -9.09 19.49 -2.85
CA SER A 240 -9.23 20.93 -2.65
C SER A 240 -10.30 21.57 -3.54
N ILE A 241 -11.57 21.47 -3.13
CA ILE A 241 -12.56 22.52 -2.83
C ILE A 241 -13.77 21.81 -2.15
N ARG A 242 -14.07 22.13 -0.89
CA ARG A 242 -15.40 21.81 -0.30
C ARG A 242 -16.43 22.77 -0.90
N THR A 243 -17.50 22.21 -1.43
CA THR A 243 -18.77 22.89 -1.62
C THR A 243 -19.24 23.49 -0.29
N PHE A 244 -19.56 24.78 -0.30
CA PHE A 244 -20.26 25.48 0.80
C PHE A 244 -21.59 24.76 1.09
N ASN A 245 -21.75 24.21 2.30
CA ASN A 245 -23.06 23.87 2.85
C ASN A 245 -23.37 24.88 3.96
N ASN A 246 -24.35 25.75 3.72
CA ASN A 246 -24.66 26.92 4.56
C ASN A 246 -25.19 26.62 5.98
N ASN A 247 -25.19 25.36 6.45
CA ASN A 247 -25.94 24.97 7.65
C ASN A 247 -25.17 24.28 8.78
N THR A 248 -23.83 24.20 8.75
CA THR A 248 -23.05 23.64 9.89
C THR A 248 -21.73 24.39 10.11
N THR A 249 -21.54 24.91 11.32
CA THR A 249 -20.52 25.90 11.73
C THR A 249 -19.13 25.34 12.04
N THR A 250 -18.76 24.16 11.52
CA THR A 250 -17.42 23.58 11.72
C THR A 250 -16.71 23.40 10.39
N THR A 251 -15.98 24.45 9.99
CA THR A 251 -15.16 24.49 8.77
C THR A 251 -13.70 24.23 9.14
N THR A 252 -13.20 23.01 8.96
CA THR A 252 -11.75 22.77 8.87
C THR A 252 -11.31 23.11 7.46
N THR A 253 -10.93 24.37 7.26
CA THR A 253 -10.44 24.90 5.99
C THR A 253 -9.01 24.41 5.76
N THR A 254 -8.81 23.33 5.00
CA THR A 254 -7.50 23.09 4.39
C THR A 254 -7.32 24.14 3.30
N LYS A 255 -6.34 25.03 3.49
CA LYS A 255 -6.04 26.11 2.55
C LYS A 255 -5.56 25.47 1.26
N PHE A 256 -6.32 25.60 0.17
CA PHE A 256 -5.87 25.18 -1.15
C PHE A 256 -4.62 25.97 -1.51
N THR A 257 -3.50 25.28 -1.68
CA THR A 257 -2.25 25.85 -2.19
C THR A 257 -2.05 25.31 -3.61
N PRO A 258 -2.15 26.15 -4.65
CA PRO A 258 -1.90 25.72 -6.02
C PRO A 258 -0.47 25.20 -6.18
N ILE A 259 -0.32 24.03 -6.80
CA ILE A 259 1.01 23.47 -7.11
C ILE A 259 1.63 24.32 -8.22
N GLN A 260 2.80 24.88 -7.98
CA GLN A 260 3.51 25.67 -8.98
C GLN A 260 4.23 24.77 -9.97
N ALA A 261 4.21 25.12 -11.25
CA ALA A 261 4.95 24.39 -12.27
C ALA A 261 6.46 24.56 -12.06
N PRO A 262 7.22 23.47 -11.90
CA PRO A 262 8.67 23.53 -12.04
C PRO A 262 9.03 23.99 -13.46
N SER A 263 10.06 24.82 -13.59
CA SER A 263 10.46 25.43 -14.88
C SER A 263 10.81 24.45 -16.00
N HIS A 264 11.08 23.18 -15.65
CA HIS A 264 11.44 22.12 -16.60
C HIS A 264 10.27 21.18 -16.97
N LEU A 265 9.08 21.42 -16.40
CA LEU A 265 7.88 20.63 -16.66
C LEU A 265 6.87 21.43 -17.49
N PRO A 266 5.95 20.77 -18.21
CA PRO A 266 4.89 21.47 -18.94
C PRO A 266 4.03 22.29 -17.99
N GLU A 267 3.69 23.53 -18.38
CA GLU A 267 2.91 24.43 -17.52
C GLU A 267 1.41 24.08 -17.44
N TRP A 268 0.85 23.48 -18.50
CA TRP A 268 -0.60 23.30 -18.64
C TRP A 268 -1.28 22.53 -17.48
N PRO A 269 -0.75 21.40 -16.96
CA PRO A 269 -1.45 20.67 -15.89
C PRO A 269 -1.43 21.47 -14.58
N PHE A 270 -0.40 22.29 -14.35
CA PHE A 270 -0.31 23.18 -13.19
C PHE A 270 -1.17 24.44 -13.33
N LYS A 271 -1.50 24.87 -14.55
CA LYS A 271 -2.49 25.94 -14.75
C LYS A 271 -3.91 25.43 -14.49
N GLU A 272 -4.19 24.19 -14.90
CA GLU A 272 -5.51 23.57 -14.78
C GLU A 272 -5.82 23.11 -13.35
N GLN A 273 -4.81 22.76 -12.54
CA GLN A 273 -4.97 22.28 -11.16
C GLN A 273 -5.98 21.11 -11.03
N PRO A 274 -5.83 20.02 -11.81
CA PRO A 274 -6.78 18.90 -11.86
C PRO A 274 -7.04 18.30 -10.48
N LYS A 275 -8.28 17.81 -10.32
CA LYS A 275 -8.84 17.30 -9.06
C LYS A 275 -9.31 15.86 -9.20
N GLY A 276 -9.68 15.27 -8.08
CA GLY A 276 -10.14 13.89 -8.07
C GLY A 276 -9.05 12.93 -8.53
N PHE A 277 -9.43 11.96 -9.37
CA PHE A 277 -8.47 11.02 -9.94
C PHE A 277 -7.44 11.68 -10.87
N GLU A 278 -7.80 12.77 -11.56
CA GLU A 278 -6.89 13.45 -12.51
C GLU A 278 -5.66 14.07 -11.83
N THR A 279 -5.71 14.30 -10.51
CA THR A 279 -4.53 14.70 -9.71
C THR A 279 -3.36 13.72 -9.84
N LEU A 280 -3.61 12.48 -10.27
CA LEU A 280 -2.58 11.49 -10.60
C LEU A 280 -1.56 12.00 -11.63
N VAL A 281 -1.93 12.94 -12.51
CA VAL A 281 -0.98 13.56 -13.45
C VAL A 281 0.20 14.20 -12.74
N PHE A 282 -0.04 14.85 -11.59
CA PHE A 282 1.03 15.46 -10.80
C PHE A 282 1.98 14.41 -10.24
N VAL A 283 1.46 13.24 -9.85
CA VAL A 283 2.27 12.13 -9.33
C VAL A 283 3.22 11.59 -10.41
N VAL A 284 2.71 11.42 -11.63
CA VAL A 284 3.51 10.94 -12.76
C VAL A 284 4.59 11.96 -13.13
N LEU A 285 4.25 13.25 -13.09
CA LEU A 285 5.17 14.35 -13.40
C LEU A 285 6.30 14.53 -12.37
N VAL A 286 6.20 13.94 -11.18
CA VAL A 286 7.32 13.90 -10.22
C VAL A 286 8.56 13.23 -10.83
N GLY A 287 8.36 12.28 -11.75
CA GLY A 287 9.45 11.51 -12.34
C GLY A 287 10.08 10.54 -11.34
N ALA A 288 11.38 10.25 -11.51
CA ALA A 288 12.13 9.25 -10.76
C ALA A 288 11.53 7.83 -10.85
N ASN A 289 10.62 7.46 -9.94
CA ASN A 289 9.95 6.15 -9.90
C ASN A 289 8.44 6.31 -10.16
N ALA A 290 8.11 7.07 -11.21
CA ALA A 290 6.78 7.59 -11.50
C ALA A 290 5.73 6.51 -11.74
N ASP A 291 6.12 5.38 -12.34
CA ASP A 291 5.26 4.21 -12.54
C ASP A 291 4.80 3.62 -11.20
N THR A 292 5.73 3.46 -10.25
CA THR A 292 5.41 2.99 -8.90
C THR A 292 4.58 4.02 -8.13
N TYR A 293 4.95 5.30 -8.22
CA TYR A 293 4.17 6.36 -7.56
C TYR A 293 2.74 6.39 -8.08
N GLY A 294 2.57 6.30 -9.40
CA GLY A 294 1.27 6.23 -10.05
C GLY A 294 0.48 4.99 -9.64
N ALA A 295 1.11 3.82 -9.54
CA ALA A 295 0.43 2.58 -9.10
C ALA A 295 -0.08 2.67 -7.66
N ILE A 296 0.67 3.32 -6.77
CA ILE A 296 0.29 3.49 -5.35
C ILE A 296 -0.80 4.56 -5.22
N ALA A 297 -0.55 5.75 -5.77
CA ALA A 297 -1.50 6.86 -5.68
C ALA A 297 -2.79 6.56 -6.46
N GLY A 298 -2.70 5.91 -7.62
CA GLY A 298 -3.84 5.56 -8.46
C GLY A 298 -4.78 4.54 -7.80
N ALA A 299 -4.25 3.55 -7.08
CA ALA A 299 -5.10 2.64 -6.30
C ALA A 299 -5.91 3.40 -5.24
N PHE A 300 -5.26 4.36 -4.59
CA PHE A 300 -5.86 5.16 -3.53
C PHE A 300 -6.89 6.17 -4.07
N LEU A 301 -6.54 6.91 -5.12
CA LEU A 301 -7.42 7.85 -5.80
C LEU A 301 -8.58 7.14 -6.49
N GLY A 302 -8.36 5.96 -7.09
CA GLY A 302 -9.40 5.19 -7.75
C GLY A 302 -10.44 4.62 -6.77
N ALA A 303 -10.02 4.22 -5.56
CA ALA A 303 -10.94 3.84 -4.50
C ALA A 303 -11.80 5.02 -4.02
N TYR A 304 -11.29 6.25 -4.15
CA TYR A 304 -11.94 7.43 -3.64
C TYR A 304 -12.77 8.21 -4.68
N TYR A 305 -12.34 8.18 -5.95
CA TYR A 305 -12.96 8.85 -7.09
C TYR A 305 -13.19 7.87 -8.25
N PRO A 306 -13.92 6.75 -8.05
CA PRO A 306 -14.07 5.73 -9.07
C PRO A 306 -14.74 6.28 -10.35
N GLU A 307 -15.65 7.26 -10.22
CA GLU A 307 -16.32 7.88 -11.38
C GLU A 307 -15.43 8.88 -12.14
N ASN A 308 -14.27 9.26 -11.58
CA ASN A 308 -13.33 10.17 -12.25
C ASN A 308 -12.19 9.43 -12.96
N ILE A 309 -12.18 8.09 -12.95
CA ILE A 309 -11.19 7.31 -13.68
C ILE A 309 -11.41 7.51 -15.19
N PRO A 310 -10.44 8.03 -15.96
CA PRO A 310 -10.62 8.29 -17.38
C PRO A 310 -10.75 6.98 -18.17
N GLN A 311 -11.96 6.68 -18.64
CA GLN A 311 -12.25 5.38 -19.25
C GLN A 311 -11.47 5.14 -20.55
N ASP A 312 -11.16 6.20 -21.31
CA ASP A 312 -10.32 6.08 -22.51
C ASP A 312 -8.93 5.54 -22.16
N LEU A 313 -8.34 5.96 -21.04
CA LEU A 313 -7.06 5.43 -20.57
C LEU A 313 -7.17 3.99 -20.05
N VAL A 314 -8.30 3.62 -19.44
CA VAL A 314 -8.58 2.26 -18.98
C VAL A 314 -8.68 1.30 -20.17
N ASN A 315 -9.39 1.72 -21.23
CA ASN A 315 -9.57 0.93 -22.45
C ASN A 315 -8.24 0.66 -23.17
N ASP A 316 -7.26 1.57 -23.04
CA ASP A 316 -5.92 1.45 -23.63
C ASP A 316 -4.94 0.61 -22.79
N LEU A 317 -5.34 0.10 -21.61
CA LEU A 317 -4.47 -0.72 -20.78
C LEU A 317 -4.10 -2.04 -21.48
N MET A 318 -2.80 -2.33 -21.60
CA MET A 318 -2.27 -3.53 -22.26
C MET A 318 -2.85 -4.87 -21.76
N GLN A 319 -3.33 -4.92 -20.51
CA GLN A 319 -3.90 -6.13 -19.90
C GLN A 319 -5.36 -5.91 -19.47
N HIS A 320 -6.06 -4.95 -20.09
CA HIS A 320 -7.44 -4.59 -19.77
C HIS A 320 -8.35 -5.82 -19.65
N GLU A 321 -8.36 -6.71 -20.65
CA GLU A 321 -9.19 -7.92 -20.65
C GLU A 321 -8.93 -8.84 -19.46
N LYS A 322 -7.67 -8.97 -19.02
CA LYS A 322 -7.34 -9.81 -17.85
C LYS A 322 -7.74 -9.14 -16.54
N VAL A 323 -7.63 -7.82 -16.46
CA VAL A 323 -8.11 -7.06 -15.31
C VAL A 323 -9.62 -7.28 -15.18
N GLU A 324 -10.38 -7.08 -16.24
CA GLU A 324 -11.84 -7.33 -16.29
C GLU A 324 -12.18 -8.79 -15.95
N GLN A 325 -11.48 -9.75 -16.56
CA GLN A 325 -11.71 -11.18 -16.31
C GLN A 325 -11.58 -11.52 -14.83
N TYR A 326 -10.50 -11.07 -14.17
CA TYR A 326 -10.25 -11.45 -12.77
C TYR A 326 -10.98 -10.54 -11.78
N ALA A 327 -11.32 -9.31 -12.16
CA ALA A 327 -12.10 -8.39 -11.32
C ALA A 327 -13.47 -8.98 -10.94
N ASN A 328 -14.07 -9.81 -11.79
CA ASN A 328 -15.34 -10.51 -11.47
C ASN A 328 -15.27 -11.44 -10.26
N SER A 329 -14.08 -11.81 -9.77
CA SER A 329 -13.93 -12.59 -8.53
C SER A 329 -13.83 -11.72 -7.27
N ILE A 330 -13.73 -10.41 -7.45
CA ILE A 330 -13.71 -9.39 -6.41
C ILE A 330 -15.16 -8.93 -6.22
N TRP A 331 -15.63 -8.94 -4.97
CA TRP A 331 -16.97 -8.59 -4.44
C TRP A 331 -18.05 -8.17 -5.43
#